data_AF-A0A960T8Y5-F1
#
_entry.id   AF-A0A960T8Y5-F1
#
_cell.length_a   1.000
_cell.length_b   1.000
_cell.length_c   1.000
_cell.angle_alpha   90.00
_cell.angle_beta   90.00
_cell.angle_gamma   90.00
#
_symmetry.space_group_name_H-M   'P 1'
#
loop_
_entity.id
_entity.type
_entity.pdbx_description
1 polymer ?
#
loop_
_entity_poly.entity_id
_entity_poly.type
_entity_poly.pdbx_seq_one_letter_code
_entity_poly.pdbx_strand_id
1 'polypeptide(L)'
;MEGQPHFFPVFLKLEGAQTACLGTGKEIQDRIERLLECKSTVYHATISEEGPDVVQRFHPGPPETTGSEPDFRNLHWVREMRMVIVEPSYLVSQKHWSGQDLLTTCNRHNTLLCVLDRPLLSNYISPAVIRRDPFQVAISSSGISPSLSVYMKERIREDLLTEEMARLAYFFKKYRNIVKEKIPALEDRRKFYVSLLESDLGSTIALSESAALERFKEMLESHLSRKARRKRTSISQDAYNAYDGAEPEQD
;
A
#
# COMPACT_ATOMS: atom_id res chain seq x y z
N MET A 1 -13.26 -6.52 24.23
CA MET A 1 -13.51 -5.07 24.18
C MET A 1 -14.65 -4.84 23.21
N GLU A 2 -15.89 -4.82 23.73
CA GLU A 2 -17.09 -4.58 22.92
C GLU A 2 -17.11 -3.14 22.41
N GLY A 3 -17.47 -2.95 21.14
CA GLY A 3 -17.77 -1.63 20.57
C GLY A 3 -16.62 -0.91 19.83
N GLN A 4 -15.44 -1.50 19.65
CA GLN A 4 -14.42 -0.90 18.78
C GLN A 4 -14.63 -1.26 17.30
N PRO A 5 -14.63 -0.28 16.38
CA PRO A 5 -14.76 -0.55 14.95
C PRO A 5 -13.55 -1.34 14.42
N HIS A 6 -13.83 -2.33 13.58
CA HIS A 6 -12.81 -3.10 12.88
C HIS A 6 -12.62 -2.53 11.47
N PHE A 7 -11.38 -2.21 11.11
CA PHE A 7 -11.03 -1.68 9.80
C PHE A 7 -10.32 -2.72 8.94
N PHE A 8 -10.65 -2.78 7.65
CA PHE A 8 -9.91 -3.59 6.69
C PHE A 8 -8.83 -2.74 6.00
N PRO A 9 -7.54 -3.11 6.08
CA PRO A 9 -6.46 -2.33 5.50
C PRO A 9 -6.44 -2.45 3.97
N VAL A 10 -6.42 -1.32 3.27
CA VAL A 10 -6.36 -1.27 1.80
C VAL A 10 -5.39 -0.19 1.32
N PHE A 11 -4.73 -0.44 0.19
CA PHE A 11 -4.08 0.59 -0.61
C PHE A 11 -4.98 0.96 -1.78
N LEU A 12 -5.34 2.24 -1.86
CA LEU A 12 -6.28 2.76 -2.84
C LEU A 12 -5.53 3.50 -3.94
N LYS A 13 -5.80 3.15 -5.21
CA LYS A 13 -5.35 3.94 -6.36
C LYS A 13 -6.28 5.16 -6.52
N LEU A 14 -5.70 6.36 -6.42
CA LEU A 14 -6.42 7.64 -6.55
C LEU A 14 -6.05 8.45 -7.80
N GLU A 15 -5.18 7.92 -8.66
CA GLU A 15 -4.79 8.58 -9.91
C GLU A 15 -6.02 8.82 -10.79
N GLY A 16 -6.29 10.09 -11.10
CA GLY A 16 -7.46 10.54 -11.85
C GLY A 16 -8.77 10.60 -11.06
N ALA A 17 -8.76 10.26 -9.77
CA ALA A 17 -9.93 10.38 -8.91
C ALA A 17 -10.12 11.83 -8.42
N GLN A 18 -11.34 12.16 -8.00
CA GLN A 18 -11.66 13.38 -7.27
C GLN A 18 -11.76 13.09 -5.78
N THR A 19 -11.20 13.96 -4.96
CA THR A 19 -11.27 13.90 -3.50
C THR A 19 -11.57 15.27 -2.93
N ALA A 20 -12.13 15.30 -1.72
CA ALA A 20 -12.45 16.54 -1.03
C ALA A 20 -11.77 16.62 0.35
N CYS A 21 -11.30 17.81 0.70
CA CYS A 21 -10.72 18.16 1.98
C CYS A 21 -11.47 19.37 2.53
N LEU A 22 -12.11 19.23 3.69
CA LEU A 22 -12.96 20.27 4.27
C LEU A 22 -12.36 20.75 5.60
N GLY A 23 -12.05 22.04 5.71
CA GLY A 23 -11.43 22.63 6.91
C GLY A 23 -10.18 23.44 6.60
N THR A 24 -9.64 24.12 7.61
CA THR A 24 -8.52 25.08 7.47
C THR A 24 -7.27 24.65 8.21
N GLY A 25 -7.37 23.66 9.10
CA GLY A 25 -6.26 23.22 9.94
C GLY A 25 -5.08 22.62 9.15
N LYS A 26 -3.91 22.61 9.81
CA LYS A 26 -2.67 22.03 9.27
C LYS A 26 -2.86 20.57 8.85
N GLU A 27 -3.65 19.80 9.59
CA GLU A 27 -3.90 18.40 9.24
C GLU A 27 -4.57 18.26 7.87
N ILE A 28 -5.48 19.16 7.51
CA ILE A 28 -6.11 19.19 6.19
C ILE A 28 -5.09 19.49 5.11
N GLN A 29 -4.22 20.49 5.32
CA GLN A 29 -3.15 20.83 4.38
C GLN A 29 -2.22 19.62 4.11
N ASP A 30 -1.77 18.94 5.17
CA ASP A 30 -0.95 17.73 5.05
C ASP A 30 -1.68 16.60 4.27
N ARG A 31 -3.03 16.54 4.32
CA ARG A 31 -3.80 15.56 3.53
C ARG A 31 -3.92 15.97 2.06
N ILE A 32 -4.11 17.26 1.77
CA ILE A 32 -4.14 17.77 0.40
C ILE A 32 -2.85 17.38 -0.33
N GLU A 33 -1.69 17.66 0.27
CA GLU A 33 -0.38 17.30 -0.30
C GLU A 33 -0.27 15.79 -0.61
N ARG A 34 -0.64 14.94 0.36
CA ARG A 34 -0.60 13.47 0.19
C ARG A 34 -1.55 12.95 -0.87
N LEU A 35 -2.71 13.58 -1.05
CA LEU A 35 -3.68 13.21 -2.08
C LEU A 35 -3.18 13.63 -3.47
N LEU A 36 -2.52 14.79 -3.57
CA LEU A 36 -1.87 15.25 -4.80
C LEU A 36 -0.69 14.34 -5.20
N GLU A 37 0.13 13.88 -4.25
CA GLU A 37 1.16 12.86 -4.51
C GLU A 37 0.58 11.57 -5.11
N CYS A 38 -0.67 11.23 -4.74
CA CYS A 38 -1.40 10.09 -5.28
C CYS A 38 -2.08 10.38 -6.64
N LYS A 39 -1.82 11.56 -7.21
CA LYS A 39 -2.37 12.05 -8.48
C LYS A 39 -3.90 12.18 -8.48
N SER A 40 -4.48 12.52 -7.33
CA SER A 40 -5.89 12.91 -7.23
C SER A 40 -6.06 14.39 -7.58
N THR A 41 -7.21 14.74 -8.16
CA THR A 41 -7.72 16.12 -8.06
C THR A 41 -8.28 16.32 -6.66
N VAL A 42 -7.94 17.42 -6.00
CA VAL A 42 -8.38 17.71 -4.62
C VAL A 42 -9.21 18.99 -4.60
N TYR A 43 -10.44 18.90 -4.10
CA TYR A 43 -11.29 20.05 -3.81
C TYR A 43 -11.13 20.40 -2.34
N HIS A 44 -10.58 21.58 -2.05
CA HIS A 44 -10.42 22.11 -0.71
C HIS A 44 -11.53 23.12 -0.45
N ALA A 45 -12.38 22.86 0.54
CA ALA A 45 -13.45 23.79 0.93
C ALA A 45 -13.20 24.33 2.34
N THR A 46 -13.37 25.63 2.51
CA THR A 46 -13.32 26.32 3.80
C THR A 46 -14.57 27.17 3.99
N ILE A 47 -15.09 27.22 5.21
CA ILE A 47 -16.22 28.08 5.55
C ILE A 47 -15.65 29.45 5.90
N SER A 48 -16.13 30.50 5.23
CA SER A 48 -15.85 31.89 5.59
C SER A 48 -16.88 32.38 6.62
N GLU A 49 -16.43 33.18 7.61
CA GLU A 49 -17.36 33.84 8.55
C GLU A 49 -18.22 34.92 7.85
N GLU A 50 -17.76 35.45 6.71
CA GLU A 50 -18.34 36.63 6.05
C GLU A 50 -18.89 36.34 4.62
N GLY A 51 -18.90 35.10 4.15
CA GLY A 51 -19.27 34.80 2.75
C GLY A 51 -19.53 33.32 2.43
N PRO A 52 -19.77 32.97 1.14
CA PRO A 52 -19.93 31.58 0.71
C PRO A 52 -18.64 30.78 0.93
N ASP A 53 -18.78 29.45 1.03
CA ASP A 53 -17.64 28.53 1.11
C ASP A 53 -16.58 28.87 0.05
N VAL A 54 -15.33 29.04 0.47
CA VAL A 54 -14.22 29.23 -0.44
C VAL A 54 -13.75 27.85 -0.89
N VAL A 55 -13.93 27.57 -2.17
CA VAL A 55 -13.51 26.31 -2.79
C VAL A 55 -12.27 26.57 -3.62
N GLN A 56 -11.22 25.78 -3.38
CA GLN A 56 -10.01 25.76 -4.18
C GLN A 56 -9.82 24.38 -4.80
N ARG A 57 -9.53 24.34 -6.09
CA ARG A 57 -9.26 23.09 -6.81
C ARG A 57 -7.78 22.94 -7.05
N PHE A 58 -7.20 21.86 -6.53
CA PHE A 58 -5.80 21.49 -6.74
C PHE A 58 -5.70 20.32 -7.72
N HIS A 59 -4.84 20.47 -8.73
CA HIS A 59 -4.55 19.45 -9.73
C HIS A 59 -3.15 18.87 -9.53
N PRO A 60 -2.94 17.57 -9.76
CA PRO A 60 -1.62 16.94 -9.70
C PRO A 60 -0.75 17.20 -10.95
N GLY A 61 -1.25 18.01 -11.88
CA GLY A 61 -0.64 18.33 -13.18
C GLY A 61 -1.20 19.67 -13.71
N PRO A 62 -0.97 20.02 -14.99
CA PRO A 62 -1.48 21.28 -15.54
C PRO A 62 -3.01 21.38 -15.36
N PRO A 63 -3.53 22.57 -15.04
CA PRO A 63 -4.94 22.75 -14.74
C PRO A 63 -5.79 22.40 -15.96
N GLU A 64 -6.62 21.36 -15.84
CA GLU A 64 -7.69 21.11 -16.78
C GLU A 64 -8.85 22.05 -16.45
N THR A 65 -9.14 22.98 -17.35
CA THR A 65 -10.12 24.08 -17.18
C THR A 65 -11.57 23.62 -17.25
N THR A 66 -11.83 22.31 -17.26
CA THR A 66 -13.17 21.74 -17.46
C THR A 66 -13.77 21.28 -16.12
N GLY A 67 -14.97 21.78 -15.84
CA GLY A 67 -15.80 21.38 -14.70
C GLY A 67 -16.27 22.58 -13.87
N SER A 68 -17.57 22.65 -13.61
CA SER A 68 -18.13 23.56 -12.61
C SER A 68 -17.62 23.20 -11.23
N GLU A 69 -17.34 24.18 -10.39
CA GLU A 69 -17.03 23.92 -8.98
C GLU A 69 -18.24 23.28 -8.28
N PRO A 70 -18.01 22.26 -7.42
CA PRO A 70 -19.08 21.63 -6.67
C PRO A 70 -19.69 22.61 -5.67
N ASP A 71 -21.01 22.61 -5.56
CA ASP A 71 -21.72 23.37 -4.54
C ASP A 71 -21.74 22.59 -3.21
N PHE A 72 -20.84 22.94 -2.30
CA PHE A 72 -20.70 22.29 -0.99
C PHE A 72 -21.86 22.58 -0.03
N ARG A 73 -22.80 23.47 -0.37
CA ARG A 73 -24.01 23.73 0.43
C ARG A 73 -25.04 22.60 0.34
N ASN A 74 -24.93 21.73 -0.68
CA ASN A 74 -25.71 20.49 -0.75
C ASN A 74 -24.77 19.29 -0.72
N LEU A 75 -25.28 18.06 -0.67
CA LEU A 75 -24.46 16.84 -0.63
C LEU A 75 -24.35 16.12 -2.00
N HIS A 76 -24.79 16.73 -3.11
CA HIS A 76 -24.74 16.07 -4.42
C HIS A 76 -23.32 15.83 -4.92
N TRP A 77 -22.36 16.67 -4.52
CA TRP A 77 -20.95 16.53 -4.89
C TRP A 77 -20.32 15.23 -4.38
N VAL A 78 -20.85 14.64 -3.30
CA VAL A 78 -20.31 13.41 -2.69
C VAL A 78 -20.23 12.27 -3.69
N ARG A 79 -21.19 12.17 -4.62
CA ARG A 79 -21.27 11.08 -5.60
C ARG A 79 -20.09 11.04 -6.58
N GLU A 80 -19.44 12.17 -6.82
CA GLU A 80 -18.29 12.28 -7.72
C GLU A 80 -16.96 12.07 -6.96
N MET A 81 -17.00 12.05 -5.62
CA MET A 81 -15.82 11.94 -4.78
C MET A 81 -15.51 10.49 -4.43
N ARG A 82 -14.22 10.13 -4.56
CA ARG A 82 -13.71 8.85 -4.09
C ARG A 82 -13.39 8.84 -2.59
N MET A 83 -12.98 10.00 -2.05
CA MET A 83 -12.62 10.17 -0.65
C MET A 83 -12.90 11.61 -0.20
N VAL A 84 -13.35 11.75 1.05
CA VAL A 84 -13.62 13.00 1.73
C VAL A 84 -12.94 12.97 3.09
N ILE A 85 -12.16 14.00 3.39
CA ILE A 85 -11.53 14.20 4.69
C ILE A 85 -12.04 15.51 5.28
N VAL A 86 -12.52 15.46 6.52
CA VAL A 86 -13.21 16.58 7.15
C VAL A 86 -12.61 16.87 8.52
N GLU A 87 -12.30 18.13 8.77
CA GLU A 87 -11.97 18.64 10.10
C GLU A 87 -13.25 18.88 10.92
N PRO A 88 -13.31 18.54 12.22
CA PRO A 88 -14.51 18.73 13.03
C PRO A 88 -15.04 20.16 13.08
N SER A 89 -14.16 21.18 13.05
CA SER A 89 -14.55 22.59 13.04
C SER A 89 -15.38 22.97 11.81
N TYR A 90 -15.08 22.37 10.64
CA TYR A 90 -15.88 22.56 9.43
C TYR A 90 -17.32 22.07 9.64
N LEU A 91 -17.51 20.91 10.27
CA LEU A 91 -18.85 20.38 10.56
C LEU A 91 -19.64 21.26 11.55
N VAL A 92 -18.96 21.86 12.53
CA VAL A 92 -19.60 22.75 13.51
C VAL A 92 -20.10 24.03 12.85
N SER A 93 -19.32 24.60 11.92
CA SER A 93 -19.67 25.83 11.22
C SER A 93 -20.65 25.62 10.06
N GLN A 94 -20.84 24.37 9.62
CA GLN A 94 -21.71 24.02 8.50
C GLN A 94 -23.20 24.17 8.88
N LYS A 95 -23.99 24.83 8.03
CA LYS A 95 -25.40 25.16 8.27
C LYS A 95 -26.39 24.34 7.46
N HIS A 96 -25.94 23.72 6.37
CA HIS A 96 -26.85 23.11 5.39
C HIS A 96 -27.07 21.61 5.57
N TRP A 97 -26.13 20.92 6.21
CA TRP A 97 -26.18 19.49 6.43
C TRP A 97 -25.34 19.13 7.66
N SER A 98 -25.68 18.02 8.32
CA SER A 98 -24.95 17.53 9.48
C SER A 98 -23.86 16.52 9.12
N GLY A 99 -22.93 16.24 10.04
CA GLY A 99 -21.97 15.14 9.87
C GLY A 99 -22.64 13.76 9.66
N GLN A 100 -23.84 13.55 10.23
CA GLN A 100 -24.58 12.30 10.04
C GLN A 100 -25.19 12.20 8.64
N ASP A 101 -25.68 13.32 8.08
CA ASP A 101 -26.16 13.38 6.70
C ASP A 101 -25.02 13.11 5.71
N LEU A 102 -23.85 13.68 5.98
CA LEU A 102 -22.63 13.44 5.21
C LEU A 102 -22.24 11.95 5.26
N LEU A 103 -22.13 11.35 6.45
CA LEU A 103 -21.82 9.92 6.60
C LEU A 103 -22.82 9.04 5.86
N THR A 104 -24.11 9.31 6.01
CA THR A 104 -25.19 8.56 5.34
C THR A 104 -25.06 8.65 3.82
N THR A 105 -24.76 9.84 3.30
CA THR A 105 -24.59 10.06 1.87
C THR A 105 -23.32 9.40 1.33
N CYS A 106 -22.20 9.51 2.05
CA CYS A 106 -20.95 8.83 1.70
C CYS A 106 -21.14 7.30 1.66
N ASN A 107 -21.83 6.71 2.63
CA ASN A 107 -22.14 5.29 2.65
C ASN A 107 -23.00 4.86 1.44
N ARG A 108 -24.00 5.68 1.07
CA ARG A 108 -24.85 5.41 -0.10
C ARG A 108 -24.07 5.38 -1.41
N HIS A 109 -23.05 6.23 -1.54
CA HIS A 109 -22.25 6.35 -2.76
C HIS A 109 -20.92 5.58 -2.73
N ASN A 110 -20.65 4.80 -1.67
CA ASN A 110 -19.37 4.13 -1.44
C ASN A 110 -18.16 5.09 -1.44
N THR A 111 -18.38 6.32 -0.98
CA THR A 111 -17.34 7.33 -0.79
C THR A 111 -16.69 7.13 0.57
N LEU A 112 -15.36 7.11 0.60
CA LEU A 112 -14.61 7.01 1.85
C LEU A 112 -14.67 8.35 2.60
N LEU A 113 -15.13 8.34 3.83
CA LEU A 113 -15.25 9.50 4.70
C LEU A 113 -14.38 9.29 5.95
N CYS A 114 -13.47 10.24 6.18
CA CYS A 114 -12.72 10.37 7.42
C CYS A 114 -12.97 11.74 8.02
N VAL A 115 -13.72 11.77 9.12
CA VAL A 115 -13.83 12.94 9.99
C VAL A 115 -12.75 12.82 11.05
N LEU A 116 -11.79 13.75 11.05
CA LEU A 116 -10.64 13.71 11.95
C LEU A 116 -11.10 13.66 13.40
N ASP A 117 -10.47 12.80 14.21
CA ASP A 117 -10.80 12.54 15.63
C ASP A 117 -12.26 12.15 15.92
N ARG A 118 -13.06 11.78 14.90
CA ARG A 118 -14.47 11.37 15.04
C ARG A 118 -14.73 10.04 14.33
N PRO A 119 -14.26 8.91 14.88
CA PRO A 119 -14.40 7.59 14.24
C PRO A 119 -15.86 7.16 14.04
N LEU A 120 -16.78 7.58 14.90
CA LEU A 120 -18.22 7.29 14.77
C LEU A 120 -18.88 8.01 13.58
N LEU A 121 -18.28 9.10 13.09
CA LEU A 121 -18.72 9.83 11.90
C LEU A 121 -17.92 9.45 10.65
N SER A 122 -17.15 8.36 10.70
CA SER A 122 -16.23 7.94 9.65
C SER A 122 -16.51 6.51 9.21
N ASN A 123 -16.38 6.23 7.92
CA ASN A 123 -16.35 4.86 7.38
C ASN A 123 -14.93 4.45 6.92
N TYR A 124 -13.97 5.37 7.05
CA TYR A 124 -12.56 5.22 6.72
C TYR A 124 -11.69 5.88 7.78
N ILE A 125 -10.54 5.28 8.09
CA ILE A 125 -9.52 5.86 8.95
C ILE A 125 -8.26 6.13 8.12
N SER A 126 -7.73 7.35 8.19
CA SER A 126 -6.46 7.68 7.55
C SER A 126 -5.30 7.11 8.38
N PRO A 127 -4.53 6.11 7.89
CA PRO A 127 -3.44 5.53 8.65
C PRO A 127 -2.22 6.46 8.68
N ALA A 128 -1.29 6.18 9.59
CA ALA A 128 0.07 6.71 9.49
C ALA A 128 0.79 5.98 8.35
N VAL A 129 1.27 6.72 7.35
CA VAL A 129 1.94 6.15 6.17
C VAL A 129 3.42 6.46 6.20
N ILE A 130 4.25 5.45 5.92
CA ILE A 130 5.65 5.57 5.54
C ILE A 130 5.73 5.32 4.04
N ARG A 131 6.37 6.23 3.32
CA ARG A 131 6.78 6.04 1.93
C ARG A 131 8.29 6.08 1.88
N ARG A 132 8.89 4.97 1.45
CA ARG A 132 10.32 4.87 1.17
C ARG A 132 10.45 3.94 -0.02
N ASP A 133 10.49 4.56 -1.20
CA ASP A 133 10.47 3.88 -2.49
C ASP A 133 11.44 2.68 -2.51
N PRO A 134 10.99 1.48 -2.94
CA PRO A 134 9.67 1.15 -3.52
C PRO A 134 8.61 0.71 -2.50
N PHE A 135 8.88 0.82 -1.20
CA PHE A 135 8.00 0.35 -0.14
C PHE A 135 7.04 1.41 0.37
N GLN A 136 5.83 0.96 0.70
CA GLN A 136 4.84 1.72 1.43
C GLN A 136 4.32 0.88 2.59
N VAL A 137 4.25 1.47 3.78
CA VAL A 137 3.72 0.84 4.99
C VAL A 137 2.66 1.74 5.58
N ALA A 138 1.48 1.19 5.88
CA ALA A 138 0.42 1.85 6.62
C ALA A 138 0.31 1.22 8.01
N ILE A 139 0.32 2.07 9.03
CA ILE A 139 0.21 1.69 10.44
C ILE A 139 -1.07 2.33 10.98
N SER A 140 -1.93 1.51 11.57
CA SER A 140 -3.11 1.95 12.30
C SER A 140 -3.14 1.27 13.65
N SER A 141 -3.35 2.04 14.71
CA SER A 141 -3.67 1.54 16.04
C SER A 141 -5.17 1.55 16.32
N SER A 142 -6.01 1.72 15.29
CA SER A 142 -7.46 1.92 15.41
C SER A 142 -7.83 3.03 16.42
N GLY A 143 -6.97 4.04 16.56
CA GLY A 143 -7.17 5.16 17.49
C GLY A 143 -6.75 4.90 18.95
N ILE A 144 -6.10 3.77 19.26
CA ILE A 144 -5.71 3.42 20.64
C ILE A 144 -4.56 4.31 21.15
N SER A 145 -3.54 4.57 20.31
CA SER A 145 -2.39 5.39 20.73
C SER A 145 -1.71 6.07 19.55
N PRO A 146 -1.89 7.40 19.38
CA PRO A 146 -1.19 8.18 18.37
C PRO A 146 0.34 8.14 18.56
N SER A 147 0.82 8.28 19.80
CA SER A 147 2.25 8.29 20.11
C SER A 147 2.94 6.97 19.77
N LEU A 148 2.29 5.82 20.07
CA LEU A 148 2.82 4.51 19.67
C LEU A 148 2.86 4.35 18.15
N SER A 149 1.86 4.88 17.45
CA SER A 149 1.81 4.83 15.98
C SER A 149 2.97 5.61 15.36
N VAL A 150 3.32 6.77 15.92
CA VAL A 150 4.49 7.56 15.51
C VAL A 150 5.80 6.84 15.85
N TYR A 151 5.93 6.28 17.05
CA TYR A 151 7.12 5.52 17.44
C TYR A 151 7.37 4.31 16.52
N MET A 152 6.34 3.51 16.26
CA MET A 152 6.41 2.38 15.34
C MET A 152 6.74 2.82 13.92
N LYS A 153 6.23 3.98 13.49
CA LYS A 153 6.51 4.56 12.20
C LYS A 153 8.01 4.84 12.02
N GLU A 154 8.65 5.44 13.01
CA GLU A 154 10.08 5.73 12.95
C GLU A 154 10.92 4.45 13.01
N ARG A 155 10.59 3.51 13.91
CA ARG A 155 11.31 2.23 14.01
C ARG A 155 11.27 1.44 12.70
N ILE A 156 10.10 1.32 12.07
CA ILE A 156 9.97 0.63 10.77
C ILE A 156 10.76 1.36 9.68
N ARG A 157 10.72 2.70 9.65
CA ARG A 157 11.44 3.50 8.66
C ARG A 157 12.95 3.31 8.76
N GLU A 158 13.48 3.36 9.98
CA GLU A 158 14.92 3.33 10.24
C GLU A 158 15.51 1.93 10.08
N ASP A 159 14.88 0.91 10.66
CA ASP A 159 15.49 -0.43 10.73
C ASP A 159 15.13 -1.33 9.55
N LEU A 160 13.91 -1.22 9.02
CA LEU A 160 13.36 -2.21 8.10
C LEU A 160 13.36 -1.72 6.66
N LEU A 161 13.06 -0.44 6.46
CA LEU A 161 12.97 0.13 5.12
C LEU A 161 14.31 0.74 4.69
N THR A 162 15.42 0.01 4.76
CA THR A 162 16.75 0.56 4.46
C THR A 162 16.98 0.82 2.96
N GLU A 163 18.02 1.59 2.63
CA GLU A 163 18.45 1.81 1.22
C GLU A 163 18.86 0.51 0.54
N GLU A 164 19.49 -0.39 1.30
CA GLU A 164 19.82 -1.75 0.87
C GLU A 164 18.58 -2.52 0.42
N MET A 165 17.50 -2.48 1.20
CA MET A 165 16.24 -3.12 0.85
C MET A 165 15.63 -2.53 -0.42
N ALA A 166 15.71 -1.21 -0.61
CA ALA A 166 15.24 -0.56 -1.83
C ALA A 166 16.03 -1.04 -3.07
N ARG A 167 17.36 -1.07 -2.97
CA ARG A 167 18.23 -1.58 -4.04
C ARG A 167 17.94 -3.05 -4.37
N LEU A 168 17.77 -3.90 -3.36
CA LEU A 168 17.39 -5.30 -3.54
C LEU A 168 16.05 -5.44 -4.26
N ALA A 169 15.04 -4.66 -3.90
CA ALA A 169 13.74 -4.70 -4.55
C ALA A 169 13.83 -4.34 -6.05
N TYR A 170 14.59 -3.30 -6.39
CA TYR A 170 14.84 -2.91 -7.78
C TYR A 170 15.66 -3.95 -8.55
N PHE A 171 16.67 -4.53 -7.91
CA PHE A 171 17.47 -5.61 -8.48
C PHE A 171 16.61 -6.84 -8.77
N PHE A 172 15.76 -7.27 -7.82
CA PHE A 172 14.83 -8.36 -8.05
C PHE A 172 13.83 -8.05 -9.16
N LYS A 173 13.32 -6.81 -9.25
CA LYS A 173 12.47 -6.39 -10.37
C LYS A 173 13.18 -6.51 -11.71
N LYS A 174 14.46 -6.11 -11.79
CA LYS A 174 15.30 -6.16 -13.01
C LYS A 174 15.51 -7.60 -13.49
N TYR A 175 15.79 -8.53 -12.58
CA TYR A 175 16.13 -9.92 -12.94
C TYR A 175 14.99 -10.94 -12.79
N ARG A 176 13.78 -10.52 -12.39
CA ARG A 176 12.63 -11.43 -12.17
C ARG A 176 12.28 -12.32 -13.35
N ASN A 177 12.45 -11.81 -14.58
CA ASN A 177 12.09 -12.56 -15.78
C ASN A 177 13.04 -13.74 -16.00
N ILE A 178 14.34 -13.55 -15.73
CA ILE A 178 15.36 -14.62 -15.79
C ILE A 178 15.04 -15.71 -14.75
N VAL A 179 14.69 -15.32 -13.52
CA VAL A 179 14.27 -16.27 -12.47
C VAL A 179 13.02 -17.03 -12.90
N LYS A 180 12.03 -16.34 -13.46
CA LYS A 180 10.78 -16.95 -13.94
C LYS A 180 11.01 -17.98 -15.05
N GLU A 181 11.91 -17.69 -15.97
CA GLU A 181 12.28 -18.59 -17.07
C GLU A 181 13.05 -19.82 -16.56
N LYS A 182 14.06 -19.61 -15.71
CA LYS A 182 14.92 -20.70 -15.20
C LYS A 182 14.25 -21.53 -14.10
N ILE A 183 13.31 -20.96 -13.35
CA ILE A 183 12.58 -21.61 -12.26
C ILE A 183 11.06 -21.47 -12.52
N PRO A 184 10.43 -22.40 -13.28
CA PRO A 184 9.02 -22.30 -13.63
C PRO A 184 8.05 -22.50 -12.46
N ALA A 185 8.42 -23.31 -11.46
CA ALA A 185 7.56 -23.61 -10.31
C ALA A 185 7.55 -22.45 -9.29
N LEU A 186 6.35 -22.01 -8.88
CA LEU A 186 6.17 -20.87 -7.97
C LEU A 186 6.83 -21.09 -6.60
N GLU A 187 6.63 -22.27 -6.02
CA GLU A 187 7.20 -22.61 -4.71
C GLU A 187 8.74 -22.61 -4.71
N ASP A 188 9.36 -23.08 -5.79
CA ASP A 188 10.81 -23.06 -5.91
C ASP A 188 11.34 -21.64 -6.09
N ARG A 189 10.62 -20.78 -6.84
CA ARG A 189 10.96 -19.34 -6.93
C ARG A 189 10.91 -18.68 -5.57
N ARG A 190 9.88 -18.96 -4.76
CA ARG A 190 9.76 -18.42 -3.39
C ARG A 190 10.96 -18.82 -2.54
N LYS A 191 11.32 -20.10 -2.54
CA LYS A 191 12.52 -20.60 -1.83
C LYS A 191 13.81 -19.94 -2.31
N PHE A 192 13.94 -19.74 -3.62
CA PHE A 192 15.10 -19.04 -4.17
C PHE A 192 15.19 -17.59 -3.70
N TYR A 193 14.10 -16.82 -3.77
CA TYR A 193 14.08 -15.44 -3.27
C TYR A 193 14.36 -15.34 -1.77
N VAL A 194 13.80 -16.24 -0.95
CA VAL A 194 14.13 -16.32 0.48
C VAL A 194 15.63 -16.56 0.66
N SER A 195 16.23 -17.49 -0.07
CA SER A 195 17.66 -17.74 0.03
C SER A 195 18.54 -16.55 -0.38
N LEU A 196 18.07 -15.70 -1.31
CA LEU A 196 18.77 -14.46 -1.69
C LEU A 196 18.66 -13.39 -0.60
N LEU A 197 17.53 -13.33 0.12
CA LEU A 197 17.31 -12.40 1.23
C LEU A 197 18.11 -12.80 2.48
N GLU A 198 18.35 -14.10 2.66
CA GLU A 198 19.13 -14.66 3.77
C GLU A 198 20.65 -14.71 3.48
N SER A 199 21.10 -14.23 2.31
CA SER A 199 22.50 -14.24 1.92
C SER A 199 23.18 -12.87 2.05
N ASP A 200 24.44 -12.84 1.67
CA ASP A 200 25.28 -11.65 1.54
C ASP A 200 24.90 -10.75 0.35
N LEU A 201 23.83 -11.07 -0.41
CA LEU A 201 23.45 -10.28 -1.58
C LEU A 201 23.10 -8.84 -1.23
N GLY A 202 22.43 -8.62 -0.08
CA GLY A 202 22.05 -7.30 0.41
C GLY A 202 23.27 -6.40 0.67
N SER A 203 24.23 -6.89 1.46
CA SER A 203 25.48 -6.16 1.69
C SER A 203 26.30 -5.99 0.42
N THR A 204 26.29 -6.99 -0.48
CA THR A 204 27.00 -6.92 -1.77
C THR A 204 26.44 -5.83 -2.68
N ILE A 205 25.10 -5.70 -2.80
CA ILE A 205 24.49 -4.66 -3.64
C ILE A 205 24.66 -3.24 -3.07
N ALA A 206 24.84 -3.12 -1.76
CA ALA A 206 25.20 -1.85 -1.14
C ALA A 206 26.58 -1.36 -1.63
N LEU A 207 27.51 -2.29 -1.88
CA LEU A 207 28.88 -2.01 -2.35
C LEU A 207 28.98 -1.90 -3.88
N SER A 208 28.43 -2.85 -4.63
CA SER A 208 28.53 -2.88 -6.09
C SER A 208 27.40 -3.71 -6.74
N GLU A 209 26.72 -3.13 -7.74
CA GLU A 209 25.70 -3.86 -8.51
C GLU A 209 26.31 -4.99 -9.36
N SER A 210 27.54 -4.83 -9.87
CA SER A 210 28.20 -5.89 -10.67
C SER A 210 28.54 -7.10 -9.82
N ALA A 211 29.07 -6.88 -8.61
CA ALA A 211 29.35 -7.95 -7.65
C ALA A 211 28.06 -8.66 -7.23
N ALA A 212 26.98 -7.90 -7.00
CA ALA A 212 25.68 -8.48 -6.68
C ALA A 212 25.12 -9.34 -7.82
N LEU A 213 25.36 -8.94 -9.08
CA LEU A 213 24.97 -9.72 -10.25
C LEU A 213 25.75 -11.04 -10.36
N GLU A 214 27.06 -11.02 -10.14
CA GLU A 214 27.89 -12.23 -10.11
C GLU A 214 27.41 -13.17 -9.01
N ARG A 215 27.24 -12.63 -7.80
CA ARG A 215 26.73 -13.38 -6.65
C ARG A 215 25.36 -14.00 -6.91
N PHE A 216 24.45 -13.23 -7.49
CA PHE A 216 23.11 -13.70 -7.87
C PHE A 216 23.17 -14.85 -8.87
N LYS A 217 24.05 -14.79 -9.88
CA LYS A 217 24.22 -15.85 -10.89
C LYS A 217 24.73 -17.14 -10.24
N GLU A 218 25.74 -17.05 -9.38
CA GLU A 218 26.25 -18.21 -8.63
C GLU A 218 25.15 -18.89 -7.81
N MET A 219 24.35 -18.09 -7.09
CA MET A 219 23.26 -18.61 -6.27
C MET A 219 22.16 -19.25 -7.13
N LEU A 220 21.85 -18.67 -8.29
CA LEU A 220 20.89 -19.24 -9.23
C LEU A 220 21.37 -20.59 -9.78
N GLU A 221 22.63 -20.69 -10.21
CA GLU A 221 23.22 -21.93 -10.71
C GLU A 221 23.27 -23.02 -9.62
N SER A 222 23.65 -22.64 -8.40
CA SER A 222 23.65 -23.55 -7.25
C SER A 222 22.25 -24.07 -6.93
N HIS A 223 21.23 -23.20 -6.97
CA HIS A 223 19.84 -23.58 -6.75
C HIS A 223 19.35 -24.59 -7.80
N LEU A 224 19.63 -24.33 -9.08
CA LEU A 224 19.27 -25.23 -10.19
C LEU A 224 19.98 -26.59 -10.08
N SER A 225 21.25 -26.59 -9.71
CA SER A 225 22.06 -27.80 -9.55
C SER A 225 21.57 -28.69 -8.40
N ARG A 226 21.25 -28.10 -7.23
CA ARG A 226 20.66 -28.82 -6.09
C ARG A 226 19.33 -29.47 -6.45
N LYS A 227 18.50 -28.78 -7.24
CA LYS A 227 17.22 -29.31 -7.72
C LYS A 227 17.41 -30.47 -8.69
N ALA A 228 18.33 -30.35 -9.65
CA ALA A 228 18.65 -31.44 -10.58
C ALA A 228 19.11 -32.71 -9.84
N ARG A 229 19.94 -32.54 -8.79
CA ARG A 229 20.39 -33.66 -7.96
C ARG A 229 19.25 -34.32 -7.19
N ARG A 230 18.37 -33.55 -6.54
CA ARG A 230 17.19 -34.09 -5.83
C ARG A 230 16.25 -34.86 -6.76
N LYS A 231 16.00 -34.35 -7.97
CA LYS A 231 15.15 -35.02 -8.95
C LYS A 231 15.75 -36.34 -9.44
N ARG A 232 17.08 -36.41 -9.61
CA ARG A 232 17.76 -37.67 -9.96
C ARG A 232 17.67 -38.69 -8.83
N THR A 233 17.90 -38.27 -7.58
CA THR A 233 17.79 -39.16 -6.42
C THR A 233 16.38 -39.69 -6.21
N SER A 234 15.33 -38.85 -6.39
CA SER A 234 13.94 -39.32 -6.27
C SER A 234 13.58 -40.32 -7.38
N ILE A 235 13.96 -40.05 -8.63
CA ILE A 235 13.73 -40.97 -9.75
C ILE A 235 14.46 -42.30 -9.54
N SER A 236 15.70 -42.28 -9.03
CA SER A 236 16.44 -43.51 -8.71
C SER A 236 15.79 -44.28 -7.56
N GLN A 237 15.26 -43.60 -6.54
CA GLN A 237 14.55 -44.25 -5.42
C GLN A 237 13.23 -44.88 -5.87
N ASP A 238 12.45 -44.15 -6.69
CA ASP A 238 11.19 -44.63 -7.25
C ASP A 238 11.42 -45.83 -8.19
N ALA A 239 12.50 -45.78 -8.99
CA ALA A 239 12.91 -46.90 -9.83
C ALA A 239 13.34 -48.12 -8.98
N TYR A 240 14.15 -47.91 -7.94
CA TYR A 240 14.57 -48.99 -7.04
C TYR A 240 13.38 -49.66 -6.36
N ASN A 241 12.44 -48.86 -5.84
CA ASN A 241 11.20 -49.37 -5.23
C ASN A 241 10.28 -50.10 -6.23
N ALA A 242 10.30 -49.72 -7.51
CA ALA A 242 9.54 -50.41 -8.55
C ALA A 242 10.17 -51.75 -8.97
N TYR A 243 11.49 -51.90 -8.84
CA TYR A 243 12.18 -53.17 -9.10
C TYR A 243 12.06 -54.16 -7.93
N ASP A 244 12.09 -53.70 -6.67
CA ASP A 244 11.96 -54.57 -5.48
C ASP A 244 10.51 -55.08 -5.23
N GLY A 245 9.52 -54.57 -5.97
CA GLY A 245 8.13 -55.02 -5.89
C GLY A 245 7.76 -56.16 -6.85
N ALA A 246 8.69 -56.63 -7.68
CA ALA A 246 8.49 -57.73 -8.61
C ALA A 246 9.22 -58.99 -8.11
N GLU A 247 8.61 -59.72 -7.17
CA GLU A 247 9.03 -61.10 -6.92
C GLU A 247 8.74 -61.95 -8.17
N PRO A 248 9.69 -62.77 -8.64
CA PRO A 248 9.41 -63.69 -9.74
C PRO A 248 8.46 -64.77 -9.24
N GLU A 249 7.28 -64.87 -9.86
CA GLU A 249 6.41 -66.05 -9.74
C GLU A 249 7.25 -67.28 -10.07
N GLN A 250 7.45 -68.14 -9.06
CA GLN A 250 8.05 -69.45 -9.23
C GLN A 250 6.99 -70.40 -9.77
N ASP A 251 7.18 -70.84 -11.01
CA ASP A 251 6.48 -71.96 -11.66
C ASP A 251 6.63 -73.29 -10.89
#